data_AF-A0A958HUB5-F1
#
_entry.id   AF-A0A958HUB5-F1
#
_cell.length_a   1.000
_cell.length_b   1.000
_cell.length_c   1.000
_cell.angle_alpha   90.00
_cell.angle_beta   90.00
_cell.angle_gamma   90.00
#
_symmetry.space_group_name_H-M   'P 1'
#
loop_
_entity.id
_entity.type
_entity.pdbx_description
1 polymer ?
#
loop_
_entity_poly.entity_id
_entity_poly.type
_entity_poly.pdbx_seq_one_letter_code
_entity_poly.pdbx_strand_id
1 'polypeptide(L)' 'MTDVTPMTPLDSETEEFALQIADQVESFLIALQAIARENDGGRAISLLLLEISQVLLAGARLGAQQDFVPRDEYQPDV' A
#
# COMPACT_ATOMS: atom_id res chain seq x y z
N MET A 1 -32.88 15.21 0.47
CA MET A 1 -32.33 14.72 1.74
C MET A 1 -31.31 13.67 1.34
N THR A 2 -30.04 14.07 1.25
CA THR A 2 -28.97 13.20 0.76
C THR A 2 -28.75 12.13 1.84
N ASP A 3 -29.13 10.90 1.53
CA ASP A 3 -28.90 9.77 2.42
C ASP A 3 -27.38 9.55 2.46
N VAL A 4 -26.74 10.02 3.52
CA VAL A 4 -25.34 9.73 3.78
C VAL A 4 -25.34 8.34 4.40
N THR A 5 -25.24 7.32 3.54
CA THR A 5 -25.07 5.93 4.00
C THR A 5 -23.93 5.93 5.02
N PRO A 6 -24.15 5.52 6.28
CA PRO A 6 -23.09 5.51 7.27
C PRO A 6 -21.99 4.58 6.76
N MET A 7 -20.78 5.13 6.63
CA MET A 7 -19.61 4.38 6.20
C MET A 7 -19.35 3.32 7.27
N THR A 8 -19.76 2.07 7.02
CA THR A 8 -19.54 0.98 7.97
C THR A 8 -18.03 0.90 8.24
N PRO A 9 -17.59 0.89 9.50
CA PRO A 9 -16.16 0.84 9.83
C PRO A 9 -15.49 -0.32 9.08
N LEU A 10 -14.27 -0.10 8.59
CA LEU A 10 -13.43 -1.20 8.13
C LEU A 10 -13.24 -2.17 9.30
N ASP A 11 -13.17 -3.47 9.03
CA ASP A 11 -12.76 -4.41 10.06
C ASP A 11 -11.31 -4.09 10.48
N SER A 12 -11.01 -4.32 11.75
CA SER A 12 -9.71 -3.94 12.33
C SER A 12 -8.54 -4.63 11.66
N GLU A 13 -8.73 -5.85 11.13
CA GLU A 13 -7.69 -6.59 10.41
C GLU A 13 -7.30 -5.90 9.10
N THR A 14 -8.29 -5.44 8.33
CA THR A 14 -8.07 -4.67 7.11
C THR A 14 -7.42 -3.32 7.40
N GLU A 15 -7.83 -2.63 8.47
CA GLU A 15 -7.22 -1.36 8.89
C GLU A 15 -5.75 -1.53 9.31
N GLU A 16 -5.45 -2.55 10.12
CA GLU A 16 -4.09 -2.87 10.53
C GLU A 16 -3.22 -3.26 9.33
N PHE A 17 -3.75 -4.04 8.39
CA PHE A 17 -3.03 -4.41 7.18
C PHE A 17 -2.74 -3.19 6.29
N ALA A 18 -3.71 -2.30 6.12
CA ALA A 18 -3.54 -1.07 5.35
C ALA A 18 -2.44 -0.18 5.97
N LEU A 19 -2.42 -0.03 7.29
CA LEU A 19 -1.37 0.71 8.00
C LEU A 19 0.01 0.08 7.79
N GLN A 20 0.14 -1.25 7.88
CA GLN A 20 1.41 -1.92 7.63
C GLN A 20 1.95 -1.72 6.21
N ILE A 21 1.07 -1.73 5.20
CA ILE A 21 1.46 -1.47 3.80
C ILE A 21 1.87 0.00 3.64
N ALA A 22 1.12 0.93 4.23
CA ALA A 22 1.45 2.35 4.21
C ALA A 22 2.83 2.62 4.81
N ASP A 23 3.13 2.06 5.98
CA ASP A 23 4.43 2.19 6.65
C ASP A 23 5.59 1.64 5.80
N GLN A 24 5.37 0.50 5.10
CA GLN A 24 6.37 -0.08 4.20
C GLN A 24 6.64 0.82 2.99
N VAL A 25 5.60 1.41 2.40
CA VAL A 25 5.75 2.34 1.27
C VAL A 25 6.39 3.65 1.71
N GLU A 26 6.02 4.19 2.88
CA GLU A 26 6.64 5.39 3.44
C GLU A 26 8.14 5.17 3.69
N SER A 27 8.49 4.04 4.30
CA SER A 27 9.89 3.65 4.55
C SER A 27 10.72 3.62 3.26
N PHE A 28 10.17 3.01 2.20
CA PHE A 28 10.78 3.00 0.87
C PHE A 28 11.04 4.42 0.34
N LEU A 29 10.05 5.32 0.44
CA LEU A 29 10.19 6.70 -0.04
C LEU A 29 11.24 7.51 0.74
N ILE A 30 11.34 7.27 2.05
CA ILE A 30 12.37 7.89 2.91
C ILE A 30 13.75 7.38 2.50
N ALA A 31 13.92 6.06 2.34
CA ALA A 31 15.18 5.45 1.93
C ALA A 31 15.60 5.91 0.53
N LEU A 32 14.67 5.97 -0.42
CA LEU A 32 14.90 6.47 -1.78
C LEU A 32 15.45 7.90 -1.76
N GLN A 33 14.85 8.79 -0.96
CA GLN A 33 15.34 10.16 -0.82
C GLN A 33 16.72 10.23 -0.16
N ALA A 34 16.99 9.38 0.82
CA ALA A 34 18.30 9.31 1.47
C ALA A 34 19.39 8.87 0.47
N ILE A 35 19.15 7.80 -0.28
CA ILE A 35 20.07 7.28 -1.31
C ILE A 35 20.33 8.34 -2.38
N ALA A 36 19.28 9.03 -2.84
CA ALA A 36 19.41 10.09 -3.85
C ALA A 36 20.27 11.27 -3.39
N ARG A 37 20.29 11.57 -2.08
CA ARG A 37 21.07 12.68 -1.51
C ARG A 37 22.53 12.33 -1.25
N GLU A 38 22.85 11.06 -1.00
CA GLU A 38 24.19 10.62 -0.58
C GLU A 38 25.25 10.71 -1.69
N ASN A 39 24.83 10.73 -2.96
CA ASN A 39 25.68 10.87 -4.16
C ASN A 39 26.84 9.83 -4.26
N ASP A 40 26.70 8.66 -3.62
CA ASP A 40 27.59 7.50 -3.75
C ASP A 40 27.00 6.50 -4.76
N GLY A 41 27.33 6.69 -6.04
CA GLY A 41 26.85 5.84 -7.12
C GLY A 41 27.27 4.36 -7.00
N GLY A 42 28.35 4.06 -6.28
CA GLY A 42 28.85 2.69 -6.13
C GLY A 42 27.96 1.83 -5.23
N ARG A 43 27.36 2.44 -4.21
CA ARG A 43 26.45 1.76 -3.27
C ARG A 43 24.98 1.96 -3.61
N ALA A 44 24.64 3.06 -4.28
CA ALA A 44 23.27 3.42 -4.61
C ALA A 44 22.53 2.29 -5.34
N ILE A 45 23.16 1.63 -6.32
CA ILE A 45 22.51 0.54 -7.08
C ILE A 45 22.09 -0.61 -6.16
N SER A 46 23.00 -1.09 -5.32
CA SER A 46 22.73 -2.22 -4.40
C SER A 46 21.63 -1.88 -3.39
N LEU A 47 21.64 -0.65 -2.86
CA LEU A 47 20.62 -0.17 -1.94
C LEU A 47 19.26 -0.02 -2.64
N LEU A 48 19.22 0.56 -3.85
CA LEU A 48 17.99 0.68 -4.63
C LEU A 48 17.39 -0.69 -4.98
N LEU A 49 18.20 -1.68 -5.34
CA LEU A 49 17.73 -3.04 -5.60
C LEU A 49 17.12 -3.68 -4.35
N LEU A 50 17.71 -3.44 -3.18
CA LEU A 50 17.16 -3.90 -1.90
C LEU A 50 15.81 -3.23 -1.61
N GLU A 51 15.74 -1.91 -1.70
CA GLU A 51 14.50 -1.14 -1.48
C GLU A 51 13.38 -1.52 -2.46
N ILE A 52 13.72 -1.72 -3.74
CA ILE A 52 12.77 -2.20 -4.75
C ILE A 52 12.26 -3.60 -4.39
N SER A 53 13.13 -4.51 -3.94
CA SER A 53 12.70 -5.85 -3.55
C SER A 53 11.72 -5.81 -2.37
N GLN A 54 11.93 -4.89 -1.42
CA GLN A 54 11.04 -4.71 -0.27
C GLN A 54 9.68 -4.13 -0.68
N VAL A 55 9.65 -3.10 -1.53
CA VAL A 55 8.36 -2.51 -1.98
C VAL A 55 7.59 -3.49 -2.88
N LEU A 56 8.28 -4.31 -3.67
CA LEU A 56 7.65 -5.39 -4.43
C LEU A 56 7.03 -6.46 -3.52
N LEU A 57 7.69 -6.80 -2.41
CA LEU A 57 7.12 -7.71 -1.41
C LEU A 57 5.86 -7.12 -0.76
N ALA A 58 5.89 -5.83 -0.39
CA ALA A 58 4.71 -5.13 0.13
C ALA A 58 3.56 -5.17 -0.90
N GLY A 59 3.85 -4.88 -2.17
CA GLY A 59 2.89 -4.98 -3.27
C GLY A 59 2.36 -6.39 -3.50
N ALA A 60 3.21 -7.41 -3.38
CA ALA A 60 2.79 -8.82 -3.50
C ALA A 60 1.86 -9.24 -2.35
N ARG A 61 2.14 -8.80 -1.12
CA ARG A 61 1.24 -9.01 0.02
C ARG A 61 -0.12 -8.33 -0.22
N LEU A 62 -0.10 -7.09 -0.71
CA LEU A 62 -1.32 -6.35 -1.04
C LEU A 62 -2.14 -7.05 -2.14
N GLY A 63 -1.48 -7.56 -3.18
CA GLY A 63 -2.16 -8.29 -4.26
C GLY A 63 -2.59 -9.72 -3.91
N ALA A 64 -2.01 -10.32 -2.88
CA ALA A 64 -2.41 -11.61 -2.33
C ALA A 64 -3.51 -11.49 -1.26
N GLN A 65 -3.78 -10.28 -0.76
CA GLN A 65 -4.91 -9.99 0.11
C GLN A 65 -6.20 -10.39 -0.61
N GLN A 66 -7.09 -11.08 0.08
CA GLN A 66 -8.32 -11.61 -0.46
C GLN A 66 -9.14 -10.52 -1.17
N ASP A 67 -9.76 -10.85 -2.31
CA ASP A 67 -10.58 -9.90 -3.07
C ASP A 67 -11.59 -9.21 -2.15
N PHE A 68 -11.57 -7.88 -2.17
CA PHE A 68 -12.59 -7.07 -1.52
C PHE A 68 -13.94 -7.38 -2.20
N VAL A 69 -14.88 -7.88 -1.40
CA VAL A 69 -16.28 -8.03 -1.84
C VAL A 69 -16.98 -6.70 -1.54
N PRO A 70 -17.47 -5.98 -2.57
CA PRO A 70 -18.28 -4.79 -2.36
C PRO A 70 -19.48 -5.10 -1.47
N ARG A 71 -19.78 -4.19 -0.54
CA ARG A 71 -20.87 -4.38 0.42
C ARG A 71 -22.25 -4.51 -0.25
N ASP A 72 -22.41 -3.89 -1.42
CA ASP A 72 -23.59 -4.00 -2.26
C ASP A 72 -23.19 -4.29 -3.72
N GLU A 73 -23.85 -5.27 -4.35
CA GLU A 73 -23.83 -5.43 -5.81
C GLU A 73 -24.78 -4.40 -6.42
N TYR A 74 -24.23 -3.45 -7.19
CA TYR A 74 -25.05 -2.53 -7.96
C TYR A 74 -25.74 -3.27 -9.11
N GLN A 75 -27.05 -3.48 -9.02
CA GLN A 75 -27.88 -3.97 -10.11
C GLN A 75 -28.53 -2.75 -10.80
N PRO A 76 -28.14 -2.37 -12.03
CA PRO A 76 -28.90 -1.40 -12.80
C PRO A 76 -30.21 -2.03 -13.26
N ASP A 77 -31.33 -1.41 -12.93
CA ASP A 77 -32.65 -1.78 -13.45
C ASP A 77 -32.64 -1.58 -14.98
N VAL A 78 -32.62 -2.69 -15.71
CA VAL A 78 -32.84 -2.74 -17.18
C VAL A 78 -34.31 -2.99 -17.50
#